data_AF-A0A956M390-F1
#
_entry.id   AF-A0A956M390-F1
#
_cell.length_a   1.000
_cell.length_b   1.000
_cell.length_c   1.000
_cell.angle_alpha   90.00
_cell.angle_beta   90.00
_cell.angle_gamma   90.00
#
_symmetry.space_group_name_H-M   'P 1'
#
loop_
_entity.id
_entity.type
_entity.pdbx_description
1 polymer ?
#
loop_
_entity_poly.entity_id
_entity_poly.type
_entity_poly.pdbx_seq_one_letter_code
_entity_poly.pdbx_strand_id
1 'polypeptide(L)'
;MSESLVIWGTAALLVAVALIPYVRRFQKRATADRLRREEAVTLGFDRPATQHPLINETLCIGCGACVDACPEGDVLGVVSGRAVIINGLRCVGHSRCAEVCPVGAIEIGLGDISDRPDIPVLGTHNESSVPGLFIAGELSGFALIRNAVAQGREVMEEVARRIAATSTRGAAASADGQPIVDVIVVGAGPAGLSAALVARQHALSCLILDQDDPGGTILHYPRKKMVLTQPIEIPLYGKLPMEEYQKETLLDIWHDIIRRFELDLRTPERVGRISREDGGFALEASSGVFRSRYLVLATG
;
A
#
# COMPACT_ATOMS: atom_id res chain seq x y z
N MET A 1 9.03 -13.48 63.67
CA MET A 1 8.33 -12.97 62.48
C MET A 1 7.50 -14.11 61.92
N SER A 2 6.21 -13.92 61.66
CA SER A 2 5.39 -14.98 61.05
C SER A 2 5.92 -15.27 59.64
N GLU A 3 6.02 -16.54 59.27
CA GLU A 3 6.48 -16.97 57.93
C GLU A 3 5.70 -16.27 56.81
N SER A 4 4.41 -15.97 57.05
CA SER A 4 3.56 -15.21 56.16
C SER A 4 4.08 -13.79 55.88
N LEU A 5 4.63 -13.07 56.86
CA LEU A 5 5.20 -11.73 56.64
C LEU A 5 6.44 -11.79 55.75
N VAL A 6 7.24 -12.85 55.88
CA VAL A 6 8.43 -13.05 55.04
C VAL A 6 8.02 -13.36 53.60
N ILE A 7 7.03 -14.22 53.39
CA ILE A 7 6.52 -14.58 52.05
C ILE A 7 5.89 -13.37 51.35
N TRP A 8 5.02 -12.60 52.01
CA TRP A 8 4.41 -11.42 51.41
C TRP A 8 5.44 -10.30 51.19
N GLY A 9 6.41 -10.14 52.08
CA GLY A 9 7.49 -9.17 51.92
C GLY A 9 8.40 -9.47 50.73
N THR A 10 8.79 -10.73 50.53
CA THR A 10 9.60 -11.14 49.37
C THR A 10 8.82 -11.06 48.07
N ALA A 11 7.54 -11.45 48.05
CA ALA A 11 6.68 -11.29 46.88
C ALA A 11 6.50 -9.82 46.48
N ALA A 12 6.21 -8.94 47.45
CA ALA A 12 6.10 -7.50 47.21
C ALA A 12 7.42 -6.89 46.70
N LEU A 13 8.56 -7.34 47.23
CA LEU A 13 9.87 -6.90 46.77
C LEU A 13 10.15 -7.33 45.33
N LEU A 14 9.86 -8.59 44.97
CA LEU A 14 10.03 -9.09 43.59
C LEU A 14 9.14 -8.32 42.61
N VAL A 15 7.87 -8.10 42.99
CA VAL A 15 6.92 -7.31 42.21
C VAL A 15 7.40 -5.87 42.04
N ALA A 16 7.88 -5.23 43.11
CA ALA A 16 8.40 -3.87 43.07
C ALA A 16 9.67 -3.75 42.22
N VAL A 17 10.60 -4.71 42.32
CA VAL A 17 11.84 -4.76 41.52
C VAL A 17 11.53 -4.87 40.03
N ALA A 18 10.45 -5.54 39.63
CA ALA A 18 10.01 -5.61 38.25
C ALA A 18 9.20 -4.37 37.80
N LEU A 19 8.20 -3.95 38.58
CA LEU A 19 7.26 -2.89 38.20
C LEU A 19 7.86 -1.49 38.28
N ILE A 20 8.65 -1.16 39.32
CA ILE A 20 9.19 0.20 39.51
C ILE A 20 10.06 0.64 38.32
N PRO A 21 11.06 -0.13 37.84
CA PRO A 21 11.84 0.29 36.68
C PRO A 21 11.01 0.34 35.40
N TYR A 22 10.04 -0.58 35.22
CA TYR A 22 9.11 -0.57 34.10
C TYR A 22 8.28 0.72 34.06
N VAL A 23 7.61 1.05 35.17
CA VAL A 23 6.77 2.26 35.30
C VAL A 23 7.62 3.53 35.14
N ARG A 24 8.81 3.60 35.75
CA ARG A 24 9.71 4.75 35.58
C ARG A 24 10.16 4.92 34.13
N ARG A 25 10.49 3.83 33.43
CA ARG A 25 10.87 3.88 32.01
C ARG A 25 9.69 4.32 31.13
N PHE A 26 8.49 3.82 31.43
CA PHE A 26 7.26 4.20 30.74
C PHE A 26 6.95 5.68 30.92
N GLN A 27 7.00 6.20 32.16
CA GLN A 27 6.77 7.62 32.45
C GLN A 27 7.79 8.53 31.76
N LYS A 28 9.08 8.15 31.75
CA LYS A 28 10.12 8.89 31.04
C LYS A 28 9.86 8.94 29.53
N ARG A 29 9.52 7.80 28.92
CA ARG A 29 9.17 7.73 27.49
C ARG A 29 7.94 8.58 27.17
N ALA A 30 6.86 8.43 27.93
CA ALA A 30 5.63 9.19 27.73
C ALA A 30 5.86 10.72 27.84
N THR A 31 6.73 11.14 28.76
CA THR A 31 7.09 12.56 28.90
C THR A 31 7.90 13.06 27.70
N ALA A 32 8.86 12.26 27.22
CA ALA A 32 9.65 12.60 26.03
C ALA A 32 8.78 12.67 24.77
N ASP A 33 7.88 11.70 24.57
CA ASP A 33 6.95 11.68 23.43
C ASP A 33 6.00 12.87 23.46
N ARG A 34 5.53 13.28 24.64
CA ARG A 34 4.71 14.48 24.80
C ARG A 34 5.46 15.75 24.39
N LEU A 35 6.68 15.93 24.88
CA LEU A 35 7.51 17.10 24.54
C LEU A 35 7.79 17.17 23.04
N ARG A 36 8.11 16.05 22.40
CA ARG A 36 8.32 15.96 20.96
C ARG A 36 7.08 16.32 20.17
N ARG A 37 5.90 15.86 20.62
CA ARG A 37 4.63 16.22 19.98
C ARG A 37 4.35 17.71 20.11
N GLU A 38 4.56 18.29 21.28
CA GLU A 38 4.41 19.75 21.49
C GLU A 38 5.33 20.53 20.53
N GLU A 39 6.60 20.12 20.41
CA GLU A 39 7.56 20.70 19.47
C GLU A 39 7.09 20.57 18.01
N ALA A 40 6.66 19.37 17.59
CA ALA A 40 6.17 19.14 16.23
C ALA A 40 4.92 19.97 15.91
N VAL A 41 3.99 20.11 16.85
CA VAL A 41 2.81 20.99 16.71
C VAL A 41 3.24 22.45 16.59
N THR A 42 4.17 22.93 17.41
CA THR A 42 4.66 24.32 17.32
C THR A 42 5.36 24.63 16.00
N LEU A 43 6.03 23.63 15.41
CA LEU A 43 6.70 23.76 14.11
C LEU A 43 5.77 23.51 12.91
N GLY A 44 4.51 23.09 13.15
CA GLY A 44 3.55 22.77 12.08
C GLY A 44 3.84 21.47 11.34
N PHE A 45 4.53 20.52 11.99
CA PHE A 45 4.94 19.23 11.43
C PHE A 45 4.31 18.03 12.16
N ASP A 46 3.24 18.27 12.93
CA ASP A 46 2.50 17.23 13.65
C ASP A 46 1.78 16.25 12.70
N ARG A 47 1.61 16.65 11.43
CA ARG A 47 1.05 15.82 10.36
C ARG A 47 1.93 15.88 9.11
N PRO A 48 2.24 14.73 8.48
CA PRO A 48 2.91 14.71 7.19
C PRO A 48 2.01 15.27 6.09
N ALA A 49 2.61 15.97 5.12
CA ALA A 49 1.93 16.36 3.88
C ALA A 49 1.62 15.14 2.98
N THR A 50 2.31 14.03 3.21
CA THR A 50 2.17 12.75 2.53
C THR A 50 1.32 11.79 3.37
N GLN A 51 1.17 10.54 2.89
CA GLN A 51 0.47 9.50 3.63
C GLN A 51 0.98 9.30 5.04
N HIS A 52 0.04 9.14 5.96
CA HIS A 52 0.34 9.01 7.37
C HIS A 52 -0.69 8.12 8.08
N PRO A 53 -0.29 7.49 9.20
CA PRO A 53 -1.22 6.67 9.97
C PRO A 53 -2.31 7.52 10.60
N LEU A 54 -3.57 7.23 10.24
CA LEU A 54 -4.76 7.69 10.92
C LEU A 54 -5.06 6.72 12.06
N ILE A 55 -5.05 7.23 13.29
CA ILE A 55 -5.16 6.40 14.49
C ILE A 55 -6.54 6.61 15.10
N ASN A 56 -7.33 5.54 15.16
CA ASN A 56 -8.61 5.53 15.86
C ASN A 56 -8.36 5.47 17.37
N GLU A 57 -8.50 6.62 18.03
CA GLU A 57 -8.29 6.74 19.48
C GLU A 57 -9.24 5.85 20.28
N THR A 58 -10.42 5.49 19.78
CA THR A 58 -11.36 4.63 20.52
C THR A 58 -10.83 3.19 20.58
N LEU A 59 -10.31 2.68 19.46
CA LEU A 59 -9.81 1.31 19.34
C LEU A 59 -8.39 1.13 19.91
N CYS A 60 -7.55 2.17 19.88
CA CYS A 60 -6.12 2.06 20.15
C CYS A 60 -5.78 1.70 21.61
N ILE A 61 -5.35 0.47 21.90
CA ILE A 61 -5.00 0.06 23.28
C ILE A 61 -3.64 0.57 23.82
N GLY A 62 -2.93 1.44 23.07
CA GLY A 62 -1.68 2.04 23.54
C GLY A 62 -0.49 1.08 23.72
N CYS A 63 -0.54 -0.12 23.11
CA CYS A 63 0.48 -1.16 23.31
C CYS A 63 1.89 -0.80 22.80
N GLY A 64 2.02 0.21 21.92
CA GLY A 64 3.30 0.65 21.38
C GLY A 64 3.88 -0.20 20.25
N ALA A 65 3.22 -1.27 19.80
CA ALA A 65 3.71 -2.13 18.71
C ALA A 65 4.03 -1.35 17.43
N CYS A 66 3.20 -0.35 17.10
CA CYS A 66 3.41 0.54 15.96
C CYS A 66 4.66 1.44 16.07
N VAL A 67 5.03 1.82 17.30
CA VAL A 67 6.24 2.62 17.59
C VAL A 67 7.48 1.77 17.36
N ASP A 68 7.50 0.56 17.90
CA ASP A 68 8.63 -0.36 17.79
C ASP A 68 8.82 -0.90 16.36
N ALA A 69 7.74 -1.02 15.59
CA ALA A 69 7.78 -1.53 14.21
C ALA A 69 8.22 -0.51 13.17
N CYS A 70 8.28 0.78 13.51
CA CYS A 70 8.63 1.85 12.56
C CYS A 70 10.15 1.88 12.31
N PRO A 71 10.63 1.54 11.10
CA PRO A 71 12.06 1.55 10.77
C PRO A 71 12.66 2.96 10.81
N GLU A 72 11.87 3.99 10.50
CA GLU A 72 12.33 5.38 10.50
C GLU A 72 12.64 5.88 11.91
N GLY A 73 11.99 5.32 12.94
CA GLY A 73 12.14 5.75 14.33
C GLY A 73 11.58 7.16 14.60
N ASP A 74 11.15 7.39 15.85
CA ASP A 74 10.56 8.66 16.31
C ASP A 74 9.40 9.22 15.46
N VAL A 75 8.74 8.43 14.61
CA VAL A 75 7.54 8.88 13.86
C VAL A 75 6.30 8.84 14.76
N LEU A 76 6.12 7.71 15.45
CA LEU A 76 5.01 7.43 16.36
C LEU A 76 5.51 7.40 17.80
N GLY A 77 4.65 7.81 18.73
CA GLY A 77 4.85 7.70 20.18
C GLY A 77 3.56 7.29 20.88
N VAL A 78 3.64 6.96 22.17
CA VAL A 78 2.45 6.69 22.99
C VAL A 78 2.26 7.83 23.98
N VAL A 79 1.28 8.69 23.71
CA VAL A 79 0.93 9.84 24.55
C VAL A 79 -0.45 9.61 25.14
N SER A 80 -0.56 9.77 26.46
CA SER A 80 -1.82 9.54 27.21
C SER A 80 -2.44 8.16 26.97
N GLY A 81 -1.61 7.13 26.77
CA GLY A 81 -2.06 5.75 26.55
C GLY A 81 -2.62 5.48 25.14
N ARG A 82 -2.47 6.42 24.19
CA ARG A 82 -2.84 6.22 22.79
C ARG A 82 -1.62 6.44 21.89
N ALA A 83 -1.57 5.71 20.78
CA ALA A 83 -0.56 5.95 19.76
C ALA A 83 -0.86 7.29 19.06
N VAL A 84 0.16 8.09 18.84
CA VAL A 84 0.06 9.41 18.20
C VAL A 84 1.28 9.64 17.31
N ILE A 85 1.12 10.45 16.26
CA ILE A 85 2.25 10.94 15.47
C ILE A 85 2.98 11.99 16.31
N ILE A 86 4.28 11.78 16.52
CA ILE A 86 5.16 12.70 17.26
C ILE A 86 6.14 13.42 16.32
N ASN A 87 6.38 12.89 15.12
CA ASN A 87 7.17 13.55 14.08
C ASN A 87 6.68 13.13 12.69
N GLY A 88 5.93 14.00 12.02
CA GLY A 88 5.40 13.70 10.69
C GLY A 88 6.46 13.68 9.59
N LEU A 89 7.50 14.50 9.67
CA LEU A 89 8.51 14.64 8.61
C LEU A 89 9.32 13.37 8.36
N ARG A 90 9.42 12.50 9.35
CA ARG A 90 10.12 11.21 9.24
C ARG A 90 9.23 10.10 8.69
N CYS A 91 7.93 10.35 8.51
CA CYS A 91 7.03 9.34 7.98
C CYS A 91 7.21 9.19 6.46
N VAL A 92 7.65 8.01 6.03
CA VAL A 92 7.81 7.69 4.59
C VAL A 92 6.67 6.81 4.04
N GLY A 93 5.63 6.55 4.83
CA GLY A 93 4.44 5.82 4.35
C GLY A 93 4.62 4.31 4.09
N HIS A 94 5.53 3.63 4.79
CA HIS A 94 5.79 2.18 4.64
C HIS A 94 4.71 1.25 5.26
N SER A 95 3.65 1.81 5.85
CA SER A 95 2.44 1.11 6.35
C SER A 95 2.60 0.05 7.45
N ARG A 96 3.83 -0.26 7.91
CA ARG A 96 4.11 -1.24 8.98
C ARG A 96 3.32 -1.03 10.27
N CYS A 97 3.06 0.21 10.66
CA CYS A 97 2.29 0.52 11.87
C CYS A 97 0.86 -0.03 11.82
N ALA A 98 0.22 -0.02 10.64
CA ALA A 98 -1.08 -0.64 10.42
C ALA A 98 -0.98 -2.17 10.49
N GLU A 99 0.02 -2.76 9.82
CA GLU A 99 0.23 -4.22 9.77
C GLU A 99 0.42 -4.85 11.16
N VAL A 100 1.15 -4.18 12.05
CA VAL A 100 1.43 -4.71 13.39
C VAL A 100 0.36 -4.37 14.43
N CYS A 101 -0.68 -3.62 14.05
CA CYS A 101 -1.69 -3.18 15.01
C CYS A 101 -2.60 -4.36 15.41
N PRO A 102 -2.53 -4.87 16.66
CA PRO A 102 -3.27 -6.07 17.04
C PRO A 102 -4.79 -5.86 17.13
N VAL A 103 -5.22 -4.59 17.18
CA VAL A 103 -6.62 -4.18 17.33
C VAL A 103 -7.14 -3.43 16.09
N GLY A 104 -6.35 -3.37 15.01
CA GLY A 104 -6.75 -2.67 13.77
C GLY A 104 -7.06 -1.19 13.96
N ALA A 105 -6.46 -0.52 14.95
CA ALA A 105 -6.73 0.88 15.25
C ALA A 105 -6.00 1.87 14.34
N ILE A 106 -5.19 1.40 13.38
CA ILE A 106 -4.37 2.25 12.52
C ILE A 106 -4.73 1.93 11.07
N GLU A 107 -5.18 2.95 10.35
CA GLU A 107 -5.37 2.93 8.91
C GLU A 107 -4.36 3.86 8.26
N ILE A 108 -3.90 3.54 7.05
CA ILE A 108 -2.99 4.43 6.33
C ILE A 108 -3.82 5.34 5.46
N GLY A 109 -3.99 6.56 5.95
CA GLY A 109 -4.64 7.61 5.19
C GLY A 109 -3.68 8.25 4.20
N LEU A 110 -4.24 8.74 3.11
CA LEU A 110 -3.70 9.88 2.38
C LEU A 110 -3.57 11.08 3.34
N GLY A 111 -2.70 12.05 3.03
CA GLY A 111 -2.46 13.25 3.84
C GLY A 111 -3.73 14.11 4.05
N ASP A 112 -3.60 15.41 4.34
CA ASP A 112 -4.80 16.25 4.35
C ASP A 112 -5.37 16.38 2.92
N ILE A 113 -6.37 15.53 2.60
CA ILE A 113 -7.05 15.48 1.30
C ILE A 113 -8.14 16.56 1.23
N SER A 114 -8.50 17.17 2.36
CA SER A 114 -9.64 18.08 2.48
C SER A 114 -9.58 19.23 1.46
N ASP A 115 -8.36 19.63 1.09
CA ASP A 115 -8.08 20.71 0.15
C ASP A 115 -7.57 20.25 -1.23
N ARG A 116 -7.58 18.93 -1.52
CA ARG A 116 -7.04 18.35 -2.76
C ARG A 116 -8.12 17.74 -3.67
N PRO A 117 -8.69 18.53 -4.60
CA PRO A 117 -9.71 18.06 -5.53
C PRO A 117 -9.16 17.10 -6.61
N ASP A 118 -7.84 16.96 -6.71
CA ASP A 118 -7.16 16.13 -7.69
C ASP A 118 -6.96 14.67 -7.25
N ILE A 119 -7.26 14.34 -5.99
CA ILE A 119 -7.14 12.98 -5.46
C ILE A 119 -8.47 12.23 -5.59
N PRO A 120 -8.49 11.03 -6.19
CA PRO A 120 -9.71 10.24 -6.32
C PRO A 120 -10.20 9.72 -4.96
N VAL A 121 -11.52 9.76 -4.75
CA VAL A 121 -12.16 9.12 -3.59
C VAL A 121 -12.11 7.60 -3.78
N LEU A 122 -11.47 6.91 -2.83
CA LEU A 122 -11.27 5.47 -2.84
C LEU A 122 -12.13 4.79 -1.76
N GLY A 123 -12.80 3.70 -2.12
CA GLY A 123 -13.45 2.78 -1.19
C GLY A 123 -12.47 1.75 -0.61
N THR A 124 -12.99 0.79 0.16
CA THR A 124 -12.21 -0.19 0.95
C THR A 124 -11.22 -1.04 0.14
N HIS A 125 -11.47 -1.29 -1.14
CA HIS A 125 -10.60 -2.09 -2.02
C HIS A 125 -9.94 -1.25 -3.12
N ASN A 126 -9.71 0.05 -2.84
CA ASN A 126 -9.25 1.04 -3.80
C ASN A 126 -10.13 1.16 -5.07
N GLU A 127 -11.42 0.82 -4.94
CA GLU A 127 -12.41 1.12 -5.96
C GLU A 127 -12.69 2.63 -5.95
N SER A 128 -12.70 3.25 -7.11
CA SER A 128 -13.05 4.66 -7.25
C SER A 128 -14.56 4.88 -7.05
N SER A 129 -14.98 6.15 -7.13
CA SER A 129 -16.41 6.49 -7.25
C SER A 129 -17.09 5.94 -8.50
N VAL A 130 -16.34 5.43 -9.49
CA VAL A 130 -16.85 4.76 -10.69
C VAL A 130 -16.83 3.24 -10.46
N PRO A 131 -18.00 2.58 -10.37
CA PRO A 131 -18.07 1.15 -10.10
C PRO A 131 -17.33 0.31 -11.16
N GLY A 132 -16.47 -0.60 -10.71
CA GLY A 132 -15.64 -1.45 -11.55
C GLY A 132 -14.31 -0.82 -12.00
N LEU A 133 -14.06 0.45 -11.64
CA LEU A 133 -12.77 1.13 -11.86
C LEU A 133 -12.01 1.20 -10.53
N PHE A 134 -10.85 0.57 -10.50
CA PHE A 134 -9.96 0.50 -9.35
C PHE A 134 -8.68 1.29 -9.59
N ILE A 135 -8.03 1.70 -8.52
CA ILE A 135 -6.80 2.48 -8.55
C ILE A 135 -5.72 1.74 -7.74
N ALA A 136 -4.51 1.65 -8.27
CA ALA A 136 -3.37 1.04 -7.59
C ALA A 136 -2.08 1.82 -7.87
N GLY A 137 -1.09 1.70 -6.97
CA GLY A 137 0.21 2.37 -7.13
C GLY A 137 0.16 3.85 -6.77
N GLU A 138 1.01 4.67 -7.40
CA GLU A 138 1.22 6.05 -7.00
C GLU A 138 -0.05 6.91 -7.04
N LEU A 139 -0.98 6.63 -7.96
CA LEU A 139 -2.25 7.35 -8.07
C LEU A 139 -3.12 7.22 -6.80
N SER A 140 -2.92 6.17 -6.00
CA SER A 140 -3.56 6.01 -4.68
C SER A 140 -2.79 6.70 -3.54
N GLY A 141 -1.73 7.46 -3.88
CA GLY A 141 -0.86 8.23 -3.00
C GLY A 141 0.29 7.48 -2.35
N PHE A 142 0.52 6.22 -2.72
CA PHE A 142 1.61 5.39 -2.19
C PHE A 142 2.77 5.28 -3.20
N ALA A 143 3.83 6.10 -3.08
CA ALA A 143 4.96 6.13 -4.01
C ALA A 143 6.06 5.05 -3.75
N LEU A 144 5.74 3.97 -3.02
CA LEU A 144 6.69 2.90 -2.70
C LEU A 144 6.40 1.64 -3.49
N ILE A 145 7.44 1.02 -4.06
CA ILE A 145 7.36 -0.22 -4.85
C ILE A 145 6.62 -1.32 -4.08
N ARG A 146 6.93 -1.51 -2.80
CA ARG A 146 6.26 -2.49 -1.93
C ARG A 146 4.75 -2.27 -1.87
N ASN A 147 4.34 -1.03 -1.64
CA ASN A 147 2.93 -0.66 -1.53
C ASN A 147 2.24 -0.82 -2.88
N ALA A 148 2.88 -0.36 -3.96
CA ALA A 148 2.37 -0.52 -5.32
C ALA A 148 2.11 -2.00 -5.65
N VAL A 149 3.06 -2.90 -5.35
CA VAL A 149 2.90 -4.34 -5.56
C VAL A 149 1.78 -4.91 -4.69
N ALA A 150 1.72 -4.54 -3.41
CA ALA A 150 0.69 -5.02 -2.48
C ALA A 150 -0.72 -4.60 -2.91
N GLN A 151 -0.88 -3.35 -3.33
CA GLN A 151 -2.16 -2.82 -3.82
C GLN A 151 -2.58 -3.42 -5.14
N GLY A 152 -1.64 -3.59 -6.09
CA GLY A 152 -1.93 -4.27 -7.35
C GLY A 152 -2.48 -5.68 -7.11
N ARG A 153 -1.94 -6.39 -6.11
CA ARG A 153 -2.45 -7.69 -5.68
C ARG A 153 -3.86 -7.58 -5.10
N GLU A 154 -4.06 -6.73 -4.11
CA GLU A 154 -5.34 -6.58 -3.40
C GLU A 154 -6.49 -6.20 -4.35
N VAL A 155 -6.25 -5.20 -5.22
CA VAL A 155 -7.22 -4.75 -6.21
C VAL A 155 -7.61 -5.89 -7.14
N MET A 156 -6.63 -6.65 -7.65
CA MET A 156 -6.94 -7.72 -8.59
C MET A 156 -7.59 -8.94 -7.91
N GLU A 157 -7.28 -9.23 -6.64
CA GLU A 157 -8.01 -10.26 -5.88
C GLU A 157 -9.50 -9.90 -5.76
N GLU A 158 -9.83 -8.64 -5.50
CA GLU A 158 -11.20 -8.15 -5.46
C GLU A 158 -11.90 -8.24 -6.82
N VAL A 159 -11.21 -7.84 -7.91
CA VAL A 159 -11.72 -8.00 -9.28
C VAL A 159 -12.00 -9.48 -9.60
N ALA A 160 -11.07 -10.37 -9.28
CA ALA A 160 -11.22 -11.81 -9.50
C ALA A 160 -12.40 -12.38 -8.70
N ARG A 161 -12.57 -11.96 -7.44
CA ARG A 161 -13.70 -12.36 -6.59
C ARG A 161 -15.04 -11.92 -7.20
N ARG A 162 -15.14 -10.69 -7.70
CA ARG A 162 -16.35 -10.18 -8.35
C ARG A 162 -16.68 -10.95 -9.63
N ILE A 163 -15.69 -11.17 -10.50
CA ILE A 163 -15.88 -11.95 -11.73
C ILE A 163 -16.34 -13.38 -11.41
N ALA A 164 -15.76 -14.01 -10.39
CA ALA A 164 -16.16 -15.34 -9.96
C ALA A 164 -17.61 -15.39 -9.46
N ALA A 165 -18.13 -14.32 -8.85
CA ALA A 165 -19.50 -14.23 -8.36
C ALA A 165 -20.55 -14.05 -9.47
N THR A 166 -20.20 -13.40 -10.59
CA THR A 166 -21.16 -13.02 -11.64
C THR A 166 -21.42 -14.11 -12.69
N SER A 167 -20.76 -15.28 -12.61
CA SER A 167 -20.89 -16.42 -13.56
C SER A 167 -20.54 -16.13 -15.03
N THR A 168 -20.26 -14.88 -15.40
CA THR A 168 -19.80 -14.45 -16.73
C THR A 168 -18.27 -14.58 -16.79
N ARG A 169 -17.74 -15.75 -17.15
CA ARG A 169 -16.31 -15.91 -17.48
C ARG A 169 -16.09 -15.84 -18.99
N GLY A 170 -14.99 -15.22 -19.41
CA GLY A 170 -14.53 -15.23 -20.79
C GLY A 170 -14.98 -14.03 -21.62
N ALA A 171 -14.22 -13.78 -22.70
CA ALA A 171 -14.37 -12.63 -23.57
C ALA A 171 -15.80 -12.53 -24.13
N ALA A 172 -16.53 -11.49 -23.74
CA ALA A 172 -17.75 -11.12 -24.43
C ALA A 172 -17.37 -10.38 -25.71
N ALA A 173 -18.11 -10.58 -26.79
CA ALA A 173 -17.97 -9.72 -27.97
C ALA A 173 -18.77 -8.43 -27.74
N SER A 174 -18.17 -7.28 -28.00
CA SER A 174 -18.91 -6.01 -28.09
C SER A 174 -19.92 -6.04 -29.25
N ALA A 175 -20.87 -5.10 -29.27
CA ALA A 175 -21.79 -4.91 -30.39
C ALA A 175 -21.06 -4.77 -31.75
N ASP A 176 -19.82 -4.29 -31.72
CA ASP A 176 -18.95 -4.11 -32.89
C ASP A 176 -18.05 -5.33 -33.21
N GLY A 177 -18.22 -6.45 -32.50
CA GLY A 177 -17.45 -7.69 -32.72
C GLY A 177 -16.02 -7.70 -32.11
N GLN A 178 -15.61 -6.64 -31.41
CA GLN A 178 -14.32 -6.61 -30.72
C GLN A 178 -14.35 -7.39 -29.39
N PRO A 179 -13.25 -8.07 -29.02
CA PRO A 179 -13.17 -8.83 -27.78
C PRO A 179 -13.14 -7.88 -26.57
N ILE A 180 -14.01 -8.14 -25.60
CA ILE A 180 -14.02 -7.51 -24.28
C ILE A 180 -13.24 -8.41 -23.33
N VAL A 181 -12.12 -7.93 -22.80
CA VAL A 181 -11.35 -8.69 -21.80
C VAL A 181 -11.97 -8.52 -20.41
N ASP A 182 -11.60 -9.39 -19.47
CA ASP A 182 -12.10 -9.31 -18.10
C ASP A 182 -11.61 -8.02 -17.42
N VAL A 183 -10.33 -7.68 -17.61
CA VAL A 183 -9.72 -6.49 -17.01
C VAL A 183 -8.67 -5.86 -17.93
N ILE A 184 -8.67 -4.53 -18.02
CA ILE A 184 -7.54 -3.76 -18.56
C ILE A 184 -6.81 -3.09 -17.40
N VAL A 185 -5.48 -3.16 -17.43
CA VAL A 185 -4.59 -2.46 -16.51
C VAL A 185 -3.87 -1.36 -17.29
N VAL A 186 -4.01 -0.11 -16.87
CA VAL A 186 -3.32 1.04 -17.47
C VAL A 186 -2.10 1.36 -16.62
N GLY A 187 -0.91 1.14 -17.16
CA GLY A 187 0.38 1.26 -16.48
C GLY A 187 1.05 -0.09 -16.22
N ALA A 188 2.27 -0.26 -16.74
CA ALA A 188 3.18 -1.40 -16.60
C ALA A 188 4.28 -1.13 -15.56
N GLY A 189 3.95 -0.36 -14.52
CA GLY A 189 4.75 -0.22 -13.31
C GLY A 189 4.56 -1.38 -12.33
N PRO A 190 5.19 -1.34 -11.14
CA PRO A 190 5.12 -2.42 -10.15
C PRO A 190 3.69 -2.80 -9.73
N ALA A 191 2.79 -1.81 -9.60
CA ALA A 191 1.38 -2.07 -9.27
C ALA A 191 0.66 -2.81 -10.41
N GLY A 192 0.82 -2.33 -11.65
CA GLY A 192 0.14 -2.92 -12.80
C GLY A 192 0.66 -4.32 -13.13
N LEU A 193 1.97 -4.55 -13.05
CA LEU A 193 2.56 -5.88 -13.21
C LEU A 193 2.12 -6.85 -12.11
N SER A 194 2.07 -6.38 -10.85
CA SER A 194 1.52 -7.18 -9.74
C SER A 194 0.07 -7.57 -9.98
N ALA A 195 -0.77 -6.61 -10.40
CA ALA A 195 -2.17 -6.86 -10.74
C ALA A 195 -2.29 -7.87 -11.88
N ALA A 196 -1.50 -7.74 -12.96
CA ALA A 196 -1.53 -8.67 -14.08
C ALA A 196 -1.12 -10.11 -13.69
N LEU A 197 -0.14 -10.27 -12.79
CA LEU A 197 0.26 -11.58 -12.28
C LEU A 197 -0.86 -12.25 -11.47
N VAL A 198 -1.59 -11.49 -10.66
CA VAL A 198 -2.77 -12.01 -9.94
C VAL A 198 -3.89 -12.36 -10.92
N ALA A 199 -4.12 -11.54 -11.94
CA ALA A 199 -5.09 -11.85 -12.99
C ALA A 199 -4.75 -13.17 -13.69
N ARG A 200 -3.46 -13.39 -13.99
CA ARG A 200 -2.93 -14.65 -14.55
C ARG A 200 -3.15 -15.83 -13.61
N GLN A 201 -2.94 -15.66 -12.30
CA GLN A 201 -3.17 -16.68 -11.27
C GLN A 201 -4.64 -17.11 -11.22
N HIS A 202 -5.57 -16.18 -11.44
CA HIS A 202 -7.01 -16.44 -11.51
C HIS A 202 -7.52 -16.80 -12.92
N ALA A 203 -6.62 -16.96 -13.89
CA ALA A 203 -6.94 -17.25 -15.29
C ALA A 203 -7.91 -16.24 -15.93
N LEU A 204 -7.80 -14.96 -15.54
CA LEU A 204 -8.55 -13.86 -16.15
C LEU A 204 -7.87 -13.39 -17.43
N SER A 205 -8.67 -12.97 -18.41
CA SER A 205 -8.14 -12.25 -19.57
C SER A 205 -7.77 -10.82 -19.16
N CYS A 206 -6.47 -10.52 -19.18
CA CYS A 206 -5.90 -9.26 -18.71
C CYS A 206 -5.02 -8.65 -19.79
N LEU A 207 -5.29 -7.40 -20.16
CA LEU A 207 -4.48 -6.62 -21.09
C LEU A 207 -3.83 -5.45 -20.35
N ILE A 208 -2.52 -5.29 -20.49
CA ILE A 208 -1.75 -4.18 -19.92
C ILE A 208 -1.43 -3.19 -21.03
N LEU A 209 -1.74 -1.91 -20.80
CA LEU A 209 -1.41 -0.81 -21.71
C LEU A 209 -0.47 0.16 -21.01
N ASP A 210 0.67 0.47 -21.61
CA ASP A 210 1.58 1.51 -21.12
C ASP A 210 2.16 2.32 -22.28
N GLN A 211 2.28 3.63 -22.09
CA GLN A 211 2.85 4.55 -23.07
C GLN A 211 4.37 4.40 -23.23
N ASP A 212 5.06 3.87 -22.22
CA ASP A 212 6.51 3.69 -22.14
C ASP A 212 6.87 2.20 -21.97
N ASP A 213 8.16 1.89 -21.84
CA ASP A 213 8.63 0.53 -21.54
C ASP A 213 8.27 0.11 -20.09
N PRO A 214 8.22 -1.21 -19.79
CA PRO A 214 7.89 -1.68 -18.44
C PRO A 214 8.80 -1.12 -17.34
N GLY A 215 8.21 -0.81 -16.19
CA GLY A 215 8.91 -0.35 -15.00
C GLY A 215 8.31 0.90 -14.35
N GLY A 216 7.38 1.58 -15.02
CA GLY A 216 6.76 2.81 -14.53
C GLY A 216 7.80 3.87 -14.18
N THR A 217 7.59 4.62 -13.11
CA THR A 217 8.53 5.69 -12.68
C THR A 217 9.98 5.22 -12.48
N ILE A 218 10.21 3.94 -12.14
CA ILE A 218 11.57 3.38 -11.98
C ILE A 218 12.36 3.51 -13.29
N LEU A 219 11.70 3.37 -14.44
CA LEU A 219 12.31 3.48 -15.76
C LEU A 219 13.00 4.84 -15.98
N HIS A 220 12.50 5.90 -15.36
CA HIS A 220 13.01 7.26 -15.54
C HIS A 220 14.07 7.68 -14.52
N TYR A 221 14.40 6.81 -13.55
CA TYR A 221 15.45 7.12 -12.59
C TYR A 221 16.85 7.23 -13.22
N PRO A 222 17.77 8.00 -12.60
CA PRO A 222 19.17 8.03 -13.01
C PRO A 222 19.78 6.62 -13.08
N ARG A 223 20.73 6.44 -14.01
CA ARG A 223 21.44 5.17 -14.18
C ARG A 223 22.15 4.76 -12.89
N LYS A 224 22.17 3.46 -12.58
CA LYS A 224 22.78 2.89 -11.37
C LYS A 224 22.20 3.40 -10.06
N LYS A 225 21.02 4.03 -10.06
CA LYS A 225 20.33 4.40 -8.82
C LYS A 225 20.00 3.13 -8.05
N MET A 226 20.32 3.11 -6.76
CA MET A 226 19.82 2.10 -5.83
C MET A 226 18.36 2.41 -5.50
N VAL A 227 17.52 1.40 -5.65
CA VAL A 227 16.06 1.45 -5.46
C VAL A 227 15.63 0.29 -4.60
N LEU A 228 14.39 0.35 -4.09
CA LEU A 228 13.86 -0.54 -3.07
C LEU A 228 14.53 -0.31 -1.70
N THR A 229 13.75 -0.40 -0.63
CA THR A 229 14.25 -0.29 0.75
C THR A 229 13.85 -1.47 1.62
N GLN A 230 13.06 -2.40 1.08
CA GLN A 230 12.50 -3.54 1.81
C GLN A 230 12.25 -4.71 0.86
N PRO A 231 12.38 -5.96 1.34
CA PRO A 231 12.02 -7.15 0.57
C PRO A 231 10.55 -7.12 0.17
N ILE A 232 10.25 -7.53 -1.06
CA ILE A 232 8.88 -7.59 -1.58
C ILE A 232 8.54 -9.01 -2.04
N GLU A 233 7.26 -9.36 -1.93
CA GLU A 233 6.72 -10.60 -2.46
C GLU A 233 5.95 -10.29 -3.73
N ILE A 234 6.39 -10.85 -4.85
CA ILE A 234 5.76 -10.67 -6.15
C ILE A 234 4.86 -11.88 -6.43
N PRO A 235 3.58 -11.69 -6.77
CA PRO A 235 2.67 -12.78 -7.10
C PRO A 235 3.25 -13.68 -8.21
N LEU A 236 3.11 -15.01 -8.08
CA LEU A 236 3.68 -16.05 -8.97
C LEU A 236 5.21 -16.10 -9.11
N TYR A 237 5.95 -14.99 -8.95
CA TYR A 237 7.40 -14.94 -9.12
C TYR A 237 8.17 -15.32 -7.85
N GLY A 238 7.64 -14.95 -6.67
CA GLY A 238 8.24 -15.23 -5.37
C GLY A 238 8.84 -13.99 -4.70
N LYS A 239 9.62 -14.22 -3.64
CA LYS A 239 10.19 -13.16 -2.82
C LYS A 239 11.46 -12.59 -3.44
N LEU A 240 11.54 -11.27 -3.57
CA LEU A 240 12.78 -10.53 -3.78
C LEU A 240 13.41 -10.25 -2.41
N PRO A 241 14.51 -10.95 -2.04
CA PRO A 241 14.99 -10.97 -0.66
C PRO A 241 15.87 -9.77 -0.30
N MET A 242 16.43 -9.07 -1.29
CA MET A 242 17.36 -7.97 -1.02
C MET A 242 16.56 -6.71 -0.64
N GLU A 243 17.16 -5.86 0.19
CA GLU A 243 16.56 -4.59 0.58
C GLU A 243 16.74 -3.54 -0.51
N GLU A 244 17.86 -3.59 -1.24
CA GLU A 244 18.21 -2.65 -2.29
C GLU A 244 18.58 -3.38 -3.59
N TYR A 245 18.19 -2.80 -4.72
CA TYR A 245 18.50 -3.26 -6.07
C TYR A 245 19.02 -2.07 -6.90
N GLN A 246 19.90 -2.31 -7.86
CA GLN A 246 20.13 -1.32 -8.91
C GLN A 246 18.89 -1.24 -9.81
N LYS A 247 18.56 -0.02 -10.27
CA LYS A 247 17.47 0.24 -11.22
C LYS A 247 17.46 -0.79 -12.35
N GLU A 248 18.60 -0.96 -13.03
CA GLU A 248 18.72 -1.83 -14.20
C GLU A 248 18.40 -3.29 -13.86
N THR A 249 18.91 -3.79 -12.72
CA THR A 249 18.60 -5.14 -12.24
C THR A 249 17.11 -5.32 -11.95
N LEU A 250 16.46 -4.30 -11.37
CA LEU A 250 15.03 -4.36 -11.10
C LEU A 250 14.20 -4.34 -12.39
N LEU A 251 14.61 -3.56 -13.39
CA LEU A 251 13.99 -3.58 -14.72
C LEU A 251 14.16 -4.95 -15.40
N ASP A 252 15.33 -5.57 -15.32
CA ASP A 252 15.57 -6.91 -15.88
C ASP A 252 14.63 -7.96 -15.24
N ILE A 253 14.38 -7.86 -13.94
CA ILE A 253 13.41 -8.70 -13.23
C ILE A 253 11.99 -8.50 -13.78
N TRP A 254 11.56 -7.25 -14.02
CA TRP A 254 10.24 -6.98 -14.61
C TRP A 254 10.11 -7.56 -16.03
N HIS A 255 11.15 -7.44 -16.85
CA HIS A 255 11.16 -8.05 -18.19
C HIS A 255 11.15 -9.58 -18.15
N ASP A 256 11.85 -10.19 -17.18
CA ASP A 256 11.81 -11.63 -16.94
C ASP A 256 10.39 -12.09 -16.56
N ILE A 257 9.74 -11.38 -15.64
CA ILE A 257 8.35 -11.63 -15.22
C ILE A 257 7.40 -11.60 -16.42
N ILE A 258 7.45 -10.55 -17.23
CA ILE A 258 6.56 -10.39 -18.40
C ILE A 258 6.71 -11.56 -19.37
N ARG A 259 7.95 -11.95 -19.68
CA ARG A 259 8.23 -13.08 -20.58
C ARG A 259 7.84 -14.42 -19.98
N ARG A 260 8.19 -14.66 -18.71
CA ARG A 260 8.01 -15.94 -18.02
C ARG A 260 6.54 -16.29 -17.81
N PHE A 261 5.70 -15.29 -17.55
CA PHE A 261 4.26 -15.49 -17.31
C PHE A 261 3.38 -15.14 -18.52
N GLU A 262 4.01 -14.80 -19.64
CA GLU A 262 3.34 -14.47 -20.92
C GLU A 262 2.26 -13.40 -20.72
N LEU A 263 2.61 -12.31 -20.04
CA LEU A 263 1.67 -11.21 -19.80
C LEU A 263 1.38 -10.47 -21.12
N ASP A 264 0.08 -10.25 -21.43
CA ASP A 264 -0.34 -9.48 -22.61
C ASP A 264 -0.11 -7.99 -22.34
N LEU A 265 1.07 -7.51 -22.72
CA LEU A 265 1.50 -6.13 -22.59
C LEU A 265 1.63 -5.49 -23.97
N ARG A 266 1.02 -4.31 -24.14
CA ARG A 266 1.16 -3.48 -25.34
C ARG A 266 1.86 -2.18 -24.99
N THR A 267 3.05 -2.02 -25.56
CA THR A 267 3.84 -0.80 -25.50
C THR A 267 4.45 -0.50 -26.89
N PRO A 268 4.63 0.77 -27.25
CA PRO A 268 4.06 1.95 -26.60
C PRO A 268 2.57 2.09 -26.95
N GLU A 269 1.72 2.21 -25.93
CA GLU A 269 0.27 2.35 -26.05
C GLU A 269 -0.25 3.42 -25.07
N ARG A 270 -0.43 4.65 -25.57
CA ARG A 270 -0.93 5.76 -24.74
C ARG A 270 -2.45 5.75 -24.70
N VAL A 271 -3.02 5.56 -23.50
CA VAL A 271 -4.47 5.74 -23.25
C VAL A 271 -4.80 7.22 -23.15
N GLY A 272 -5.68 7.71 -24.01
CA GLY A 272 -6.10 9.11 -24.08
C GLY A 272 -7.48 9.38 -23.47
N ARG A 273 -8.45 8.48 -23.67
CA ARG A 273 -9.81 8.65 -23.16
C ARG A 273 -10.36 7.33 -22.63
N ILE A 274 -11.09 7.42 -21.52
CA ILE A 274 -11.80 6.29 -20.91
C ILE A 274 -13.28 6.66 -20.88
N SER A 275 -14.13 5.83 -21.48
CA SER A 275 -15.59 5.96 -21.44
C SER A 275 -16.23 4.72 -20.85
N ARG A 276 -17.31 4.91 -20.10
CA ARG A 276 -18.12 3.81 -19.58
C ARG A 276 -19.09 3.35 -20.67
N GLU A 277 -19.17 2.04 -20.88
CA GLU A 277 -20.14 1.39 -21.78
C GLU A 277 -21.00 0.40 -20.98
N ASP A 278 -22.09 -0.12 -21.56
CA ASP A 278 -23.02 -1.02 -20.88
C ASP A 278 -22.31 -2.27 -20.32
N GLY A 279 -22.08 -2.27 -18.99
CA GLY A 279 -21.43 -3.36 -18.28
C GLY A 279 -19.89 -3.38 -18.32
N GLY A 280 -19.24 -2.29 -18.75
CA GLY A 280 -17.78 -2.21 -18.80
C GLY A 280 -17.20 -0.84 -19.18
N PHE A 281 -16.01 -0.86 -19.78
CA PHE A 281 -15.20 0.30 -20.14
C PHE A 281 -14.67 0.17 -21.56
N ALA A 282 -14.63 1.29 -22.28
CA ALA A 282 -13.89 1.48 -23.52
C ALA A 282 -12.76 2.48 -23.31
N LEU A 283 -11.58 2.14 -23.80
CA LEU A 283 -10.36 2.93 -23.70
C LEU A 283 -9.91 3.27 -25.12
N GLU A 284 -9.86 4.56 -25.43
CA GLU A 284 -9.23 5.06 -26.66
C GLU A 284 -7.74 5.22 -26.40
N ALA A 285 -6.95 4.41 -27.10
CA ALA A 285 -5.51 4.47 -27.07
C ALA A 285 -4.94 4.78 -28.46
N SER A 286 -3.63 4.99 -28.52
CA SER A 286 -2.90 5.37 -29.75
C SER A 286 -3.11 4.44 -30.95
N SER A 287 -3.26 3.14 -30.74
CA SER A 287 -3.44 2.14 -31.80
C SER A 287 -4.89 1.75 -32.06
N GLY A 288 -5.82 2.17 -31.21
CA GLY A 288 -7.24 1.85 -31.36
C GLY A 288 -8.02 1.84 -30.04
N VAL A 289 -9.21 1.25 -30.09
CA VAL A 289 -10.13 1.15 -28.95
C VAL A 289 -10.01 -0.24 -28.32
N PHE A 290 -9.88 -0.27 -26.99
CA PHE A 290 -9.83 -1.48 -26.19
C PHE A 290 -11.00 -1.53 -25.22
N ARG A 291 -11.53 -2.72 -24.93
CA ARG A 291 -12.72 -2.87 -24.08
C ARG A 291 -12.48 -3.88 -22.97
N SER A 292 -13.01 -3.58 -21.78
CA SER A 292 -12.92 -4.43 -20.60
C SER A 292 -14.16 -4.36 -19.73
N ARG A 293 -14.37 -5.34 -18.86
CA ARG A 293 -15.43 -5.29 -17.83
C ARG A 293 -14.98 -4.50 -16.61
N TYR A 294 -13.74 -4.69 -16.19
CA TYR A 294 -13.11 -3.99 -15.09
C TYR A 294 -11.88 -3.21 -15.57
N LEU A 295 -11.57 -2.13 -14.87
CA LEU A 295 -10.44 -1.28 -15.19
C LEU A 295 -9.59 -1.06 -13.94
N VAL A 296 -8.27 -1.19 -14.06
CA VAL A 296 -7.31 -0.83 -13.03
C VAL A 296 -6.42 0.29 -13.56
N LEU A 297 -6.48 1.46 -12.91
CA LEU A 297 -5.57 2.57 -13.18
C LEU A 297 -4.34 2.43 -12.26
N ALA A 298 -3.21 2.09 -12.87
CA ALA A 298 -1.92 1.93 -12.23
C ALA A 298 -0.86 2.88 -12.84
N THR A 299 -1.30 4.10 -13.20
CA THR A 299 -0.47 5.13 -13.81
C THR A 299 0.39 5.82 -12.74
N GLY A 300 1.59 5.29 -12.53
CA GLY A 300 2.57 5.75 -11.55
C GLY A 300 3.95 5.12 -11.77
#